data_AF-A0AAD2FZ19-F1
#
_entry.id   AF-A0AAD2FZ19-F1
#
_cell.length_a   1.000
_cell.length_b   1.000
_cell.length_c   1.000
_cell.angle_alpha   90.00
_cell.angle_beta   90.00
_cell.angle_gamma   90.00
#
_symmetry.space_group_name_H-M   'P 1'
#
loop_
_entity.id
_entity.type
_entity.pdbx_description
1 polymer ?
#
loop_
_entity_poly.entity_id
_entity_poly.type
_entity_poly.pdbx_seq_one_letter_code
_entity_poly.pdbx_strand_id
1 'polypeptide(L)'
;MRRSAYFDTNKRTVKSNIMLKFVTKAMDIKLSGEADLTTTLEDPIKLLKRIERFMKKSADAEFDFLDFWEANKKFFAMKQGTTENLTHFKEQFLRQAEVLQDLYGLAWFRNFAVKTKAYAAIASTNTAAQDSFKDDIFEAVLATGFLCNCNQTRTAPLMLDLQRNYCYIWDVAIKPPIL
;
A
#
# COMPACT_ATOMS: atom_id res chain seq x y z
N MET A 1 -6.32 37.04 -28.51
CA MET A 1 -5.04 37.51 -27.92
C MET A 1 -5.15 37.96 -26.45
N ARG A 2 -6.10 38.84 -26.06
CA ARG A 2 -6.18 39.35 -24.68
C ARG A 2 -6.34 38.29 -23.57
N ARG A 3 -7.18 37.25 -23.79
CA ARG A 3 -7.44 36.20 -22.80
C ARG A 3 -6.21 35.35 -22.45
N SER A 4 -5.32 35.09 -23.42
CA SER A 4 -4.07 34.36 -23.19
C SER A 4 -3.11 35.17 -22.31
N ALA A 5 -2.95 36.47 -22.62
CA ALA A 5 -2.09 37.35 -21.84
C ALA A 5 -2.55 37.50 -20.37
N TYR A 6 -3.86 37.59 -20.13
CA TYR A 6 -4.41 37.59 -18.77
C TYR A 6 -4.17 36.26 -18.03
N PHE A 7 -4.28 35.13 -18.73
CA PHE A 7 -4.04 33.82 -18.14
C PHE A 7 -2.57 33.63 -17.72
N ASP A 8 -1.63 34.06 -18.55
CA ASP A 8 -0.19 33.97 -18.24
C ASP A 8 0.20 34.90 -17.08
N THR A 9 -0.39 36.10 -17.04
CA THR A 9 -0.20 37.05 -15.93
C THR A 9 -0.74 36.49 -14.61
N ASN A 10 -1.93 35.88 -14.64
CA ASN A 10 -2.55 35.26 -13.47
C ASN A 10 -1.73 34.06 -12.98
N LYS A 11 -1.22 33.21 -13.88
CA LYS A 11 -0.33 32.09 -13.51
C LYS A 11 0.90 32.55 -12.75
N ARG A 12 1.60 33.58 -13.26
CA ARG A 12 2.78 34.16 -12.59
C ARG A 12 2.43 34.73 -11.23
N THR A 13 1.30 35.43 -11.13
CA THR A 13 0.82 36.00 -9.86
C THR A 13 0.53 34.90 -8.83
N VAL A 14 -0.16 33.84 -9.24
CA VAL A 14 -0.46 32.69 -8.37
C VAL A 14 0.84 31.98 -7.95
N LYS A 15 1.78 31.75 -8.86
CA LYS A 15 3.11 31.18 -8.55
C LYS A 15 3.84 32.02 -7.50
N SER A 16 3.89 33.34 -7.69
CA SER A 16 4.53 34.26 -6.74
C SER A 16 3.86 34.22 -5.37
N ASN A 17 2.53 34.19 -5.33
CA ASN A 17 1.78 34.09 -4.07
C ASN A 17 2.05 32.76 -3.34
N ILE A 18 2.21 31.66 -4.09
CA ILE A 18 2.54 30.35 -3.52
C ILE A 18 3.92 30.39 -2.87
N MET A 19 4.92 30.91 -3.59
CA MET A 19 6.29 31.04 -3.08
C MET A 19 6.35 31.94 -1.84
N LEU A 20 5.65 33.08 -1.84
CA LEU A 20 5.69 34.01 -0.71
C LEU A 20 4.98 33.50 0.55
N LYS A 21 3.86 32.78 0.39
CA LYS A 21 2.99 32.42 1.52
C LYS A 21 3.23 31.02 2.08
N PHE A 22 3.70 30.09 1.26
CA PHE A 22 3.76 28.66 1.63
C PHE A 22 5.17 28.06 1.58
N VAL A 23 6.16 28.78 1.05
CA VAL A 23 7.54 28.29 0.96
C VAL A 23 8.37 28.94 2.07
N THR A 24 8.90 28.10 2.96
CA THR A 24 9.87 28.54 3.97
C THR A 24 11.25 28.73 3.34
N LYS A 25 12.15 29.49 3.97
CA LYS A 25 13.53 29.68 3.47
C LYS A 25 14.26 28.36 3.18
N ALA A 26 14.03 27.33 4.00
CA ALA A 26 14.63 26.02 3.79
C ALA A 26 14.07 25.30 2.55
N MET A 27 12.76 25.45 2.28
CA MET A 27 12.13 24.90 1.09
C MET A 27 12.53 25.67 -0.17
N ASP A 28 12.76 26.98 -0.05
CA ASP A 28 13.22 27.84 -1.15
C ASP A 28 14.63 27.44 -1.60
N ILE A 29 15.53 27.15 -0.67
CA ILE A 29 16.88 26.62 -0.96
C ILE A 29 16.79 25.26 -1.67
N LYS A 30 15.91 24.35 -1.22
CA LYS A 30 15.70 23.05 -1.86
C LYS A 30 15.14 23.19 -3.27
N LEU A 31 14.10 24.01 -3.45
CA LEU A 31 13.48 24.30 -4.74
C LEU A 31 14.47 24.94 -5.72
N SER A 32 15.28 25.89 -5.26
CA SER A 32 16.28 26.57 -6.07
C SER A 32 17.40 25.65 -6.57
N GLY A 33 17.61 24.51 -5.92
CA GLY A 33 18.53 23.47 -6.38
C GLY A 33 17.93 22.47 -7.38
N GLU A 34 16.61 22.51 -7.63
CA GLU A 34 15.95 21.58 -8.56
C GLU A 34 16.02 22.11 -10.01
N ALA A 35 16.49 21.26 -10.93
CA ALA A 35 16.62 21.62 -12.34
C ALA A 35 15.27 21.88 -13.06
N ASP A 36 14.15 21.43 -12.49
CA ASP A 36 12.80 21.58 -13.06
C ASP A 36 12.00 22.79 -12.54
N LEU A 37 12.61 23.65 -11.70
CA LEU A 37 11.98 24.84 -11.12
C LEU A 37 11.46 25.84 -12.16
N THR A 38 12.19 25.98 -13.26
CA THR A 38 11.90 26.94 -14.34
C THR A 38 11.07 26.36 -15.48
N THR A 39 10.86 25.04 -15.52
CA THR A 39 10.16 24.36 -16.61
C THR A 39 8.84 23.73 -16.13
N THR A 40 8.91 22.70 -15.28
CA THR A 40 7.73 21.93 -14.85
C THR A 40 6.98 22.61 -13.71
N LEU A 41 7.68 23.37 -12.87
CA LEU A 41 7.14 24.12 -11.74
C LEU A 41 6.68 25.55 -12.13
N GLU A 42 6.50 25.84 -13.42
CA GLU A 42 5.73 27.00 -13.90
C GLU A 42 4.22 26.81 -13.65
N ASP A 43 3.75 25.57 -13.65
CA ASP A 43 2.37 25.23 -13.29
C ASP A 43 2.15 25.36 -11.77
N PRO A 44 1.27 26.28 -11.32
CA PRO A 44 0.99 26.48 -9.90
C PRO A 44 0.50 25.23 -9.16
N ILE A 45 -0.22 24.33 -9.84
CA ILE A 45 -0.73 23.10 -9.23
C ILE A 45 0.42 22.12 -8.94
N LYS A 46 1.37 22.00 -9.88
CA LYS A 46 2.55 21.15 -9.69
C LYS A 46 3.46 21.71 -8.61
N LEU A 47 3.58 23.03 -8.52
CA LEU A 47 4.30 23.71 -7.45
C LEU A 47 3.68 23.41 -6.07
N LEU A 48 2.35 23.52 -5.93
CA LEU A 48 1.67 23.18 -4.68
C LEU A 48 1.89 21.73 -4.25
N LYS A 49 1.76 20.77 -5.17
CA LYS A 49 2.03 19.34 -4.89
C LYS A 49 3.50 19.07 -4.50
N ARG A 50 4.43 19.89 -4.99
CA ARG A 50 5.85 19.80 -4.63
C ARG A 50 6.09 20.36 -3.23
N ILE A 51 5.52 21.51 -2.92
CA ILE A 51 5.59 22.13 -1.60
C ILE A 51 4.93 21.22 -0.55
N GLU A 52 3.78 20.62 -0.87
CA GLU A 52 3.14 19.61 -0.03
C GLU A 52 4.08 18.46 0.32
N ARG A 53 4.85 17.96 -0.64
CA ARG A 53 5.86 16.93 -0.38
C ARG A 53 6.97 17.40 0.55
N PHE A 54 7.41 18.66 0.45
CA PHE A 54 8.40 19.21 1.39
C PHE A 54 7.84 19.46 2.79
N MET A 55 6.56 19.81 2.90
CA MET A 55 5.87 19.96 4.20
C MET A 55 5.63 18.62 4.88
N LYS A 56 5.37 17.56 4.11
CA LYS A 56 5.15 16.20 4.63
C LYS A 56 6.45 15.46 4.95
N LYS A 57 7.57 15.83 4.32
CA LYS A 57 8.88 15.19 4.52
C LYS A 57 9.77 16.00 5.45
N SER A 58 9.57 15.87 6.76
CA SER A 58 10.67 16.12 7.71
C SER A 58 11.73 15.04 7.53
N ALA A 59 13.00 15.37 7.76
CA ALA A 59 14.14 14.50 7.47
C ALA A 59 14.14 13.16 8.26
N ASP A 60 13.26 13.01 9.25
CA ASP A 60 13.14 11.80 10.09
C ASP A 60 11.95 10.89 9.70
N ALA A 61 11.12 11.29 8.72
CA ALA A 61 9.96 10.54 8.27
C ALA A 61 10.23 9.84 6.93
N GLU A 62 11.21 8.94 6.91
CA GLU A 62 11.39 8.02 5.76
C GLU A 62 10.31 6.93 5.72
N PHE A 63 9.53 6.81 6.80
CA PHE A 63 8.27 6.08 6.87
C PHE A 63 7.25 6.94 7.61
N ASP A 64 6.13 7.29 6.97
CA ASP A 64 4.97 7.77 7.72
C ASP A 64 4.37 6.56 8.44
N PHE A 65 4.93 6.23 9.61
CA PHE A 65 4.50 5.10 10.45
C PHE A 65 2.99 5.14 10.68
N LEU A 66 2.39 6.34 10.67
CA LEU A 66 0.95 6.52 10.74
C LEU A 66 0.26 6.03 9.46
N ASP A 67 0.75 6.36 8.27
CA ASP A 67 0.20 5.82 7.01
C ASP A 67 0.31 4.30 6.96
N PHE A 68 1.46 3.75 7.39
CA PHE A 68 1.65 2.31 7.52
C PHE A 68 0.64 1.68 8.48
N TRP A 69 0.50 2.25 9.68
CA TRP A 69 -0.44 1.78 10.69
C TRP A 69 -1.89 1.89 10.22
N GLU A 70 -2.26 2.99 9.57
CA GLU A 70 -3.58 3.20 9.01
C GLU A 70 -3.91 2.22 7.89
N ALA A 71 -2.97 1.96 6.99
CA ALA A 71 -3.15 1.00 5.91
C ALA A 71 -3.39 -0.42 6.48
N ASN A 72 -2.59 -0.82 7.47
CA ASN A 72 -2.78 -2.09 8.17
C ASN A 72 -4.13 -2.16 8.88
N LYS A 73 -4.50 -1.11 9.62
CA LYS A 73 -5.79 -1.04 10.31
C LYS A 73 -6.96 -1.15 9.33
N LYS A 74 -6.91 -0.44 8.20
CA LYS A 74 -7.93 -0.50 7.16
C LYS A 74 -8.06 -1.92 6.61
N PHE A 75 -6.94 -2.53 6.22
CA PHE A 75 -6.90 -3.88 5.67
C PHE A 75 -7.47 -4.93 6.64
N PHE A 76 -7.01 -4.96 7.90
CA PHE A 76 -7.48 -5.94 8.88
C PHE A 76 -8.92 -5.71 9.36
N ALA A 77 -9.43 -4.49 9.22
CA ALA A 77 -10.82 -4.17 9.54
C ALA A 77 -11.79 -4.40 8.36
N MET A 78 -11.28 -4.67 7.15
CA MET A 78 -12.13 -4.93 5.99
C MET A 78 -13.01 -6.15 6.23
N LYS A 79 -14.30 -6.00 6.01
CA LYS A 79 -15.28 -7.09 6.01
C LYS A 79 -16.24 -6.86 4.87
N GLN A 80 -16.66 -7.95 4.23
CA GLN A 80 -17.68 -7.86 3.19
C GLN A 80 -18.97 -7.28 3.76
N GLY A 81 -19.48 -6.22 3.15
CA GLY A 81 -20.76 -5.62 3.55
C GLY A 81 -21.92 -6.62 3.40
N THR A 82 -22.97 -6.45 4.21
CA THR A 82 -24.14 -7.35 4.20
C THR A 82 -24.85 -7.40 2.84
N THR A 83 -24.89 -6.28 2.13
CA THR A 83 -25.47 -6.13 0.79
C THR A 83 -24.42 -6.13 -0.33
N GLU A 84 -23.14 -6.22 0.00
CA GLU A 84 -22.05 -6.06 -0.95
C GLU A 84 -21.83 -7.33 -1.78
N ASN A 85 -21.64 -7.17 -3.10
CA ASN A 85 -21.29 -8.27 -3.99
C ASN A 85 -19.84 -8.75 -3.72
N LEU A 86 -19.60 -10.06 -3.79
CA LEU A 86 -18.29 -10.67 -3.62
C LEU A 86 -17.23 -10.12 -4.61
N THR A 87 -17.60 -9.90 -5.87
CA THR A 87 -16.66 -9.34 -6.87
C THR A 87 -16.20 -7.95 -6.46
N HIS A 88 -17.12 -7.11 -5.99
CA HIS A 88 -16.82 -5.75 -5.54
C HIS A 88 -15.94 -5.74 -4.29
N PHE A 89 -16.23 -6.63 -3.33
CA PHE A 89 -15.40 -6.80 -2.14
C PHE A 89 -13.99 -7.27 -2.50
N LYS A 90 -13.85 -8.23 -3.43
CA LYS A 90 -12.56 -8.72 -3.92
C LYS A 90 -11.71 -7.60 -4.53
N GLU A 91 -12.30 -6.77 -5.38
CA GLU A 91 -11.58 -5.64 -5.99
C GLU A 91 -11.13 -4.60 -4.95
N GLN A 92 -11.91 -4.34 -3.90
CA GLN A 92 -11.47 -3.47 -2.81
C GLN A 92 -10.36 -4.11 -1.97
N PHE A 93 -10.51 -5.39 -1.66
CA PHE A 93 -9.54 -6.14 -0.86
C PHE A 93 -8.17 -6.19 -1.55
N LEU A 94 -8.15 -6.50 -2.85
CA LEU A 94 -6.91 -6.52 -3.64
C LEU A 94 -6.25 -5.13 -3.74
N ARG A 95 -7.03 -4.06 -3.93
CA ARG A 95 -6.48 -2.70 -3.93
C ARG A 95 -5.83 -2.31 -2.60
N GLN A 96 -6.40 -2.73 -1.47
CA GLN A 96 -5.79 -2.49 -0.16
C GLN A 96 -4.57 -3.38 0.08
N ALA A 97 -4.57 -4.60 -0.46
CA ALA A 97 -3.43 -5.50 -0.42
C ALA A 97 -2.22 -4.95 -1.19
N GLU A 98 -2.44 -4.35 -2.38
CA GLU A 98 -1.39 -3.69 -3.18
C GLU A 98 -0.74 -2.55 -2.39
N VAL A 99 -1.55 -1.71 -1.72
CA VAL A 99 -1.04 -0.64 -0.85
C VAL A 99 -0.16 -1.20 0.27
N LEU A 100 -0.56 -2.32 0.90
CA LEU A 100 0.28 -2.97 1.90
C LEU A 100 1.56 -3.54 1.31
N GLN A 101 1.50 -4.15 0.12
CA GLN A 101 2.68 -4.70 -0.55
C GLN A 101 3.71 -3.61 -0.83
N ASP A 102 3.26 -2.44 -1.30
CA ASP A 102 4.11 -1.28 -1.56
C ASP A 102 4.77 -0.73 -0.27
N LEU A 103 4.06 -0.80 0.86
CA LEU A 103 4.55 -0.31 2.15
C LEU A 103 5.51 -1.29 2.84
N TYR A 104 5.24 -2.59 2.80
CA TYR A 104 6.08 -3.63 3.44
C TYR A 104 7.29 -4.01 2.58
N GLY A 105 7.14 -4.00 1.26
CA GLY A 105 8.07 -4.58 0.31
C GLY A 105 8.09 -6.11 0.33
N LEU A 106 8.51 -6.71 -0.79
CA LEU A 106 8.54 -8.18 -0.98
C LEU A 106 9.45 -8.90 0.01
N ALA A 107 10.51 -8.25 0.49
CA ALA A 107 11.47 -8.84 1.42
C ALA A 107 10.84 -9.19 2.79
N TRP A 108 9.88 -8.40 3.24
CA TRP A 108 9.19 -8.65 4.51
C TRP A 108 8.39 -9.96 4.44
N PHE A 109 7.65 -10.18 3.36
CA PHE A 109 6.84 -11.39 3.17
C PHE A 109 7.69 -12.64 3.04
N ARG A 110 8.81 -12.57 2.31
CA ARG A 110 9.77 -13.69 2.24
C ARG A 110 10.35 -14.04 3.62
N ASN A 111 10.70 -13.04 4.43
CA ASN A 111 11.17 -13.24 5.80
C ASN A 111 10.08 -13.78 6.73
N PHE A 112 8.83 -13.37 6.52
CA PHE A 112 7.68 -13.91 7.22
C PHE A 112 7.49 -15.39 6.87
N ALA A 113 7.61 -15.77 5.59
CA ALA A 113 7.48 -17.14 5.11
C ALA A 113 8.38 -18.11 5.89
N VAL A 114 9.65 -17.76 6.08
CA VAL A 114 10.65 -18.57 6.79
C VAL A 114 10.25 -18.87 8.23
N LYS A 115 9.45 -18.01 8.86
CA LYS A 115 8.96 -18.19 10.24
C LYS A 115 7.70 -19.06 10.33
N THR A 116 7.11 -19.44 9.19
CA THR A 116 5.88 -20.25 9.19
C THR A 116 6.19 -21.73 9.39
N LYS A 117 5.26 -22.45 10.03
CA LYS A 117 5.37 -23.90 10.18
C LYS A 117 5.27 -24.64 8.84
N ALA A 118 4.56 -24.07 7.87
CA ALA A 118 4.47 -24.60 6.51
C ALA A 118 5.85 -24.61 5.84
N TYR A 119 6.63 -23.53 5.97
CA TYR A 119 8.02 -23.50 5.49
C TYR A 119 8.91 -24.50 6.21
N ALA A 120 8.77 -24.65 7.53
CA ALA A 120 9.54 -25.61 8.32
C ALA A 120 9.22 -27.08 7.97
N ALA A 121 8.04 -27.36 7.41
CA ALA A 121 7.64 -28.70 6.96
C ALA A 121 8.23 -29.07 5.57
N ILE A 122 8.76 -28.09 4.82
CA ILE A 122 9.45 -28.35 3.55
C ILE A 122 10.84 -28.89 3.86
N ALA A 123 11.20 -30.05 3.28
CA ALA A 123 12.53 -30.62 3.44
C ALA A 123 13.62 -29.60 3.07
N SER A 124 14.61 -29.42 3.95
CA SER A 124 15.70 -28.46 3.77
C SER A 124 16.57 -28.72 2.54
N THR A 125 16.52 -29.94 2.01
CA THR A 125 17.18 -30.35 0.78
C THR A 125 16.43 -29.92 -0.50
N ASN A 126 15.17 -29.49 -0.38
CA ASN A 126 14.35 -29.05 -1.50
C ASN A 126 14.27 -27.51 -1.55
N THR A 127 15.39 -26.90 -1.95
CA THR A 127 15.54 -25.43 -2.04
C THR A 127 14.55 -24.79 -3.02
N ALA A 128 14.25 -25.47 -4.13
CA ALA A 128 13.28 -24.99 -5.12
C ALA A 128 11.87 -24.84 -4.53
N ALA A 129 11.40 -25.81 -3.73
CA ALA A 129 10.11 -25.71 -3.07
C ALA A 129 10.09 -24.62 -1.97
N GLN A 130 11.21 -24.41 -1.28
CA GLN A 130 11.34 -23.34 -0.28
C GLN A 130 11.28 -21.95 -0.92
N ASP A 131 11.93 -21.76 -2.06
CA ASP A 131 11.92 -20.47 -2.75
C ASP A 131 10.58 -20.18 -3.42
N SER A 132 9.94 -21.18 -4.04
CA SER A 132 8.55 -21.06 -4.50
C SER A 132 7.61 -20.67 -3.36
N PHE A 133 7.72 -21.31 -2.20
CA PHE A 133 6.89 -20.97 -1.05
C PHE A 133 7.10 -19.53 -0.56
N LYS A 134 8.34 -19.03 -0.56
CA LYS A 134 8.63 -17.63 -0.20
C LYS A 134 8.03 -16.64 -1.19
N ASP A 135 7.93 -17.00 -2.45
CA ASP A 135 7.37 -16.14 -3.50
C ASP A 135 5.83 -16.14 -3.46
N ASP A 136 5.23 -17.30 -3.17
CA ASP A 136 3.77 -17.48 -3.15
C ASP A 136 3.12 -17.07 -1.79
N ILE A 137 3.92 -16.86 -0.74
CA ILE A 137 3.42 -16.61 0.62
C ILE A 137 2.49 -15.39 0.70
N PHE A 138 2.78 -14.36 -0.10
CA PHE A 138 1.98 -13.14 -0.10
C PHE A 138 0.57 -13.43 -0.59
N GLU A 139 0.44 -14.10 -1.74
CA GLU A 139 -0.86 -14.51 -2.28
C GLU A 139 -1.60 -15.42 -1.31
N ALA A 140 -0.90 -16.33 -0.62
CA ALA A 140 -1.54 -17.22 0.33
C ALA A 140 -2.05 -16.50 1.60
N VAL A 141 -1.33 -15.48 2.09
CA VAL A 141 -1.80 -14.58 3.15
C VAL A 141 -3.03 -13.78 2.69
N LEU A 142 -3.00 -13.25 1.47
CA LEU A 142 -4.14 -12.53 0.89
C LEU A 142 -5.36 -13.42 0.72
N ALA A 143 -5.18 -14.62 0.17
CA ALA A 143 -6.24 -15.59 -0.01
C ALA A 143 -6.87 -15.94 1.34
N THR A 144 -6.06 -16.19 2.37
CA THR A 144 -6.61 -16.47 3.71
C THR A 144 -7.32 -15.25 4.30
N GLY A 145 -6.73 -14.06 4.22
CA GLY A 145 -7.35 -12.83 4.72
C GLY A 145 -8.68 -12.52 4.03
N PHE A 146 -8.75 -12.74 2.71
CA PHE A 146 -9.98 -12.61 1.93
C PHE A 146 -11.03 -13.60 2.41
N LEU A 147 -10.65 -14.88 2.53
CA LEU A 147 -11.54 -15.94 2.99
C LEU A 147 -12.09 -15.67 4.38
N CYS A 148 -11.26 -15.25 5.34
CA CYS A 148 -11.70 -14.96 6.71
C CYS A 148 -12.64 -13.75 6.80
N ASN A 149 -12.49 -12.77 5.90
CA ASN A 149 -13.24 -11.50 5.94
C ASN A 149 -14.45 -11.46 4.99
N CYS A 150 -14.62 -12.47 4.15
CA CYS A 150 -15.84 -12.70 3.39
C CYS A 150 -17.02 -13.09 4.30
N ASN A 151 -18.24 -12.78 3.85
CA ASN A 151 -19.46 -13.16 4.57
C ASN A 151 -19.67 -14.69 4.46
N GLN A 152 -19.17 -15.42 5.46
CA GLN A 152 -19.17 -16.88 5.51
C GLN A 152 -20.57 -17.47 5.25
N THR A 153 -21.62 -16.87 5.79
CA THR A 153 -22.99 -17.38 5.67
C THR A 153 -23.48 -17.41 4.21
N ARG A 154 -22.98 -16.51 3.36
CA ARG A 154 -23.39 -16.37 1.96
C ARG A 154 -22.37 -16.93 0.95
N THR A 155 -21.10 -16.93 1.33
CA THR A 155 -19.98 -17.23 0.41
C THR A 155 -19.21 -18.50 0.76
N ALA A 156 -19.43 -19.11 1.93
CA ALA A 156 -18.82 -20.40 2.29
C ALA A 156 -18.95 -21.48 1.20
N PRO A 157 -20.12 -21.72 0.56
CA PRO A 157 -20.21 -22.76 -0.46
C PRO A 157 -19.39 -22.45 -1.73
N LEU A 158 -19.15 -21.17 -2.05
CA LEU A 158 -18.31 -20.74 -3.18
C LEU A 158 -16.82 -20.70 -2.83
N MET A 159 -16.49 -20.74 -1.54
CA MET A 159 -15.13 -20.59 -1.02
C MET A 159 -14.51 -21.91 -0.53
N LEU A 160 -15.25 -23.02 -0.54
CA LEU A 160 -14.76 -24.35 -0.13
C LEU A 160 -13.50 -24.79 -0.88
N ASP A 161 -13.44 -24.57 -2.20
CA ASP A 161 -12.28 -24.93 -3.02
C ASP A 161 -11.07 -24.01 -2.74
N LEU A 162 -11.31 -22.73 -2.46
CA LEU A 162 -10.26 -21.78 -2.09
C LEU A 162 -9.72 -22.06 -0.67
N GLN A 163 -10.59 -22.43 0.28
CA GLN A 163 -10.18 -22.83 1.62
C GLN A 163 -9.28 -24.07 1.58
N ARG A 164 -9.61 -25.07 0.75
CA ARG A 164 -8.77 -26.27 0.57
C ARG A 164 -7.37 -25.95 0.03
N ASN A 165 -7.25 -24.97 -0.86
CA ASN A 165 -5.99 -24.64 -1.51
C ASN A 165 -5.11 -23.67 -0.69
N TYR A 166 -5.69 -22.81 0.16
CA TYR A 166 -4.96 -21.71 0.80
C TYR A 166 -4.98 -21.70 2.34
N CYS A 167 -5.91 -22.40 3.01
CA CYS A 167 -5.99 -22.39 4.48
C CYS A 167 -4.98 -23.31 5.19
N TYR A 168 -4.18 -24.11 4.45
CA TYR A 168 -3.19 -25.01 5.04
C TYR A 168 -2.10 -24.27 5.85
N ILE A 169 -1.91 -22.97 5.60
CA ILE A 169 -0.98 -22.11 6.34
C ILE A 169 -1.43 -21.90 7.80
N TRP A 170 -2.74 -21.93 8.07
CA TRP A 170 -3.32 -21.66 9.38
C TRP A 170 -3.70 -22.92 10.17
N ASP A 171 -3.98 -24.04 9.50
CA ASP A 171 -4.25 -25.34 10.15
C ASP A 171 -3.07 -25.84 10.99
N VAL A 172 -1.85 -25.41 10.67
CA VAL A 172 -0.65 -25.71 11.46
C VAL A 172 -0.41 -24.65 12.55
N ALA A 173 -0.90 -23.41 12.39
CA ALA A 173 -0.61 -22.29 13.27
C ALA A 173 -1.58 -22.13 14.46
N ILE A 174 -2.86 -22.51 14.34
CA ILE A 174 -3.90 -22.27 15.37
C ILE A 174 -4.52 -23.55 15.95
N LYS A 175 -4.00 -24.76 15.69
CA LYS A 175 -4.36 -25.89 16.58
C LYS A 175 -3.58 -25.75 17.89
N PRO A 176 -4.22 -25.45 19.04
CA PRO A 176 -3.55 -25.68 20.31
C PRO A 176 -3.17 -27.16 20.39
N PRO A 177 -2.05 -27.51 21.03
CA PRO A 177 -1.79 -28.90 21.35
C PRO A 177 -2.98 -29.38 22.18
N ILE A 178 -3.66 -30.42 21.68
CA ILE A 178 -4.64 -31.15 22.46
C ILE A 178 -3.82 -31.79 23.59
N LEU A 179 -3.98 -31.25 24.80
CA LEU A 179 -3.58 -31.92 26.05
C LEU A 179 -4.55 -33.06 26.33
#